data_AF-A0A6J2VTX7-F1
#
_entry.id   AF-A0A6J2VTX7-F1
#
_cell.length_a   1.000
_cell.length_b   1.000
_cell.length_c   1.000
_cell.angle_alpha   90.00
_cell.angle_beta   90.00
_cell.angle_gamma   90.00
#
_symmetry.space_group_name_H-M   'P 1'
#
loop_
_entity.id
_entity.type
_entity.pdbx_description
1 polymer ?
#
loop_
_entity_poly.entity_id
_entity_poly.type
_entity_poly.pdbx_seq_one_letter_code
_entity_poly.pdbx_strand_id
1 'polypeptide(L)'
;MSQKRKILLFLVAISSVSLFLHHGGHLNWTMETSPMVCPSTSPTPTPKHTSIAFLKTHKTASSTVQNILFRFAERNNLTVALPGYPCDHQFCYPHTFNNRFVHPHTVPPKIITSHMRFNRAELLRLMPNDTIYITILREPASMFESLFSYYNQYCLSFKRVPNGSLETFLENPWSYYRPEEKYAVYARNTLTYDLGGDKDQTDPMYIRNFVAEVDRVFSLVMIAEYFDESLILLRHLLGWELEDVLYVKLNMRTSTSKLSLSSGLPAKIRAWNSVDAALYDHFNASLWRKLEDLGVGCVAREVQLLQRATDRLLRGCFGSNFPQLRSASQIKNKNLRPWQPSSKVAIVGYELPSNISRGSRGQSQDMCLKLIMPEVQYTHLLQHSESLRYRRKHPTRTPMQTLRPAISTLHQQGRKDHKETLERSITSPPLGAEIGGTRGTQQVSKKQTT
;
A
#
# COMPACT_ATOMS: atom_id res chain seq x y z
N MET A 1 10.28 -61.43 -40.95
CA MET A 1 9.44 -60.70 -41.94
C MET A 1 10.33 -60.18 -43.07
N SER A 2 9.98 -60.50 -44.33
CA SER A 2 10.74 -60.08 -45.52
C SER A 2 10.87 -58.56 -45.62
N GLN A 3 12.02 -58.06 -46.10
CA GLN A 3 12.34 -56.64 -46.27
C GLN A 3 11.26 -55.87 -47.06
N LYS A 4 10.59 -56.55 -48.00
CA LYS A 4 9.44 -56.01 -48.74
C LYS A 4 8.22 -55.73 -47.85
N ARG A 5 7.96 -56.55 -46.82
CA ARG A 5 6.90 -56.28 -45.82
C ARG A 5 7.23 -55.11 -44.91
N LYS A 6 8.52 -54.89 -44.58
CA LYS A 6 8.94 -53.74 -43.76
C LYS A 6 8.77 -52.42 -44.52
N ILE A 7 9.13 -52.40 -45.81
CA ILE A 7 8.95 -51.23 -46.68
C ILE A 7 7.46 -50.93 -46.89
N LEU A 8 6.64 -51.96 -47.12
CA LEU A 8 5.19 -51.79 -47.25
C LEU A 8 4.55 -51.22 -45.98
N LEU A 9 4.93 -51.72 -44.80
CA LEU A 9 4.43 -51.21 -43.52
C LEU A 9 4.88 -49.77 -43.26
N PHE A 10 6.10 -49.42 -43.66
CA PHE A 10 6.61 -48.05 -43.51
C PHE A 10 5.90 -47.06 -44.45
N LEU A 11 5.60 -47.47 -45.68
CA LEU A 11 4.83 -46.64 -46.63
C LEU A 11 3.36 -46.51 -46.20
N VAL A 12 2.75 -47.56 -45.63
CA VAL A 12 1.40 -47.49 -45.04
C VAL A 12 1.40 -46.56 -43.83
N ALA A 13 2.43 -46.60 -42.97
CA ALA A 13 2.54 -45.69 -41.83
C ALA A 13 2.68 -44.22 -42.27
N ILE A 14 3.52 -43.92 -43.27
CA ILE A 14 3.71 -42.56 -43.78
C ILE A 14 2.44 -42.04 -44.46
N SER A 15 1.76 -42.87 -45.26
CA SER A 15 0.49 -42.48 -45.89
C SER A 15 -0.62 -42.26 -44.85
N SER A 16 -0.66 -43.05 -43.78
CA SER A 16 -1.59 -42.84 -42.66
C SER A 16 -1.33 -41.53 -41.93
N VAL A 17 -0.06 -41.21 -41.63
CA VAL A 17 0.32 -39.95 -40.97
C VAL A 17 0.04 -38.74 -41.86
N SER A 18 0.28 -38.85 -43.17
CA SER A 18 -0.05 -37.80 -44.14
C SER A 18 -1.56 -37.60 -44.27
N LEU A 19 -2.35 -38.67 -44.20
CA LEU A 19 -3.82 -38.58 -44.18
C LEU A 19 -4.34 -37.93 -42.88
N PHE A 20 -3.73 -38.22 -41.73
CA PHE A 20 -4.05 -37.54 -40.46
C PHE A 20 -3.65 -36.06 -40.43
N LEU A 21 -2.57 -35.68 -41.12
CA LEU A 21 -2.13 -34.29 -41.21
C LEU A 21 -2.92 -33.48 -42.27
N HIS A 22 -3.39 -34.11 -43.35
CA HIS A 22 -4.19 -33.47 -44.40
C HIS A 22 -5.71 -33.56 -44.19
N HIS A 23 -6.20 -34.54 -43.42
CA HIS A 23 -7.54 -34.53 -42.83
C HIS A 23 -7.40 -34.21 -41.34
N GLY A 24 -6.88 -33.01 -41.04
CA GLY A 24 -7.14 -32.30 -39.78
C GLY A 24 -8.64 -32.03 -39.62
N GLY A 25 -9.39 -33.12 -39.53
CA GLY A 25 -10.81 -33.14 -39.30
C GLY A 25 -11.05 -32.43 -37.99
N HIS A 26 -11.95 -31.46 -38.08
CA HIS A 26 -12.82 -31.02 -37.01
C HIS A 26 -13.31 -32.22 -36.18
N LEU A 27 -12.51 -32.64 -35.21
CA LEU A 27 -13.04 -33.23 -33.99
C LEU A 27 -13.52 -32.04 -33.18
N ASN A 28 -14.71 -31.54 -33.56
CA ASN A 28 -15.59 -30.85 -32.66
C ASN A 28 -15.94 -31.85 -31.55
N TRP A 29 -15.03 -32.00 -30.60
CA TRP A 29 -15.43 -32.32 -29.25
C TRP A 29 -16.13 -31.06 -28.75
N THR A 30 -17.40 -30.91 -29.13
CA THR A 30 -18.35 -30.20 -28.31
C THR A 30 -18.40 -30.98 -27.01
N MET A 31 -17.44 -30.71 -26.11
CA MET A 31 -17.83 -30.55 -24.72
C MET A 31 -18.96 -29.54 -24.85
N GLU A 32 -20.19 -30.03 -24.68
CA GLU A 32 -21.24 -29.18 -24.16
C GLU A 32 -20.63 -28.54 -22.93
N THR A 33 -20.06 -27.35 -23.14
CA THR A 33 -19.83 -26.40 -22.09
C THR A 33 -21.24 -26.10 -21.65
N SER A 34 -21.75 -26.88 -20.70
CA SER A 34 -22.73 -26.37 -19.76
C SER A 34 -22.26 -24.96 -19.48
N PRO A 35 -23.04 -23.92 -19.80
CA PRO A 35 -22.58 -22.56 -19.60
C PRO A 35 -22.19 -22.53 -18.13
N MET A 36 -20.87 -22.44 -17.86
CA MET A 36 -20.39 -22.21 -16.52
C MET A 36 -20.86 -20.79 -16.22
N VAL A 37 -22.11 -20.71 -15.79
CA VAL A 37 -22.72 -19.52 -15.23
C VAL A 37 -21.81 -19.24 -14.06
N CYS A 38 -20.99 -18.21 -14.20
CA CYS A 38 -20.29 -17.69 -13.04
C CYS A 38 -21.33 -17.47 -11.98
N PRO A 39 -21.09 -17.85 -10.72
CA PRO A 39 -22.00 -17.53 -9.64
C PRO A 39 -22.29 -16.04 -9.75
N SER A 40 -23.44 -15.72 -10.34
CA SER A 40 -23.83 -14.35 -10.54
C SER A 40 -24.09 -13.87 -9.14
N THR A 41 -23.45 -12.78 -8.73
CA THR A 41 -23.93 -11.98 -7.61
C THR A 41 -25.45 -11.98 -7.73
N SER A 42 -26.11 -12.58 -6.73
CA SER A 42 -27.53 -12.89 -6.76
C SER A 42 -28.32 -11.69 -7.31
N PRO A 43 -29.38 -11.89 -8.10
CA PRO A 43 -30.20 -10.79 -8.61
C PRO A 43 -30.83 -9.93 -7.50
N THR A 44 -30.84 -10.43 -6.27
CA THR A 44 -31.06 -9.65 -5.04
C THR A 44 -29.79 -8.90 -4.64
N PRO A 45 -29.82 -7.55 -4.54
CA PRO A 45 -28.70 -6.77 -4.06
C PRO A 45 -28.34 -7.20 -2.63
N THR A 46 -27.23 -7.90 -2.48
CA THR A 46 -26.64 -8.09 -1.15
C THR A 46 -26.16 -6.74 -0.65
N PRO A 47 -26.49 -6.32 0.58
CA PRO A 47 -25.98 -5.07 1.12
C PRO A 47 -24.44 -5.03 1.08
N LYS A 48 -23.87 -3.94 0.57
CA LYS A 48 -22.41 -3.74 0.56
C LYS A 48 -21.87 -3.78 1.98
N HIS A 49 -20.83 -4.57 2.21
CA HIS A 49 -20.13 -4.57 3.49
C HIS A 49 -19.35 -3.25 3.67
N THR A 50 -19.38 -2.66 4.86
CA THR A 50 -18.84 -1.31 5.11
C THR A 50 -17.84 -1.22 6.27
N SER A 51 -17.71 -2.25 7.11
CA SER A 51 -16.82 -2.28 8.27
C SER A 51 -15.50 -2.98 7.90
N ILE A 52 -14.44 -2.25 7.56
CA ILE A 52 -13.21 -2.86 6.98
C ILE A 52 -11.96 -2.44 7.73
N ALA A 53 -11.17 -3.43 8.16
CA ALA A 53 -9.82 -3.22 8.65
C ALA A 53 -8.82 -3.73 7.62
N PHE A 54 -8.25 -2.81 6.82
CA PHE A 54 -7.13 -3.12 5.94
C PHE A 54 -5.81 -2.83 6.64
N LEU A 55 -5.09 -3.90 6.97
CA LEU A 55 -3.71 -3.75 7.42
C LEU A 55 -2.83 -3.44 6.21
N LYS A 56 -2.42 -2.17 6.13
CA LYS A 56 -1.54 -1.69 5.08
C LYS A 56 -0.09 -2.11 5.36
N THR A 57 0.43 -3.07 4.60
CA THR A 57 1.82 -3.53 4.68
C THR A 57 2.76 -2.73 3.75
N HIS A 58 4.05 -2.72 4.05
CA HIS A 58 5.03 -1.93 3.31
C HIS A 58 5.45 -2.57 1.97
N LYS A 59 5.47 -1.76 0.91
CA LYS A 59 6.00 -2.10 -0.45
C LYS A 59 5.23 -3.20 -1.20
N THR A 60 3.97 -3.39 -0.86
CA THR A 60 3.05 -4.42 -1.39
C THR A 60 1.94 -3.87 -2.30
N ALA A 61 2.13 -2.69 -2.91
CA ALA A 61 1.08 -1.95 -3.65
C ALA A 61 -0.11 -1.49 -2.78
N SER A 62 0.06 -1.50 -1.45
CA SER A 62 -0.98 -1.21 -0.48
C SER A 62 -1.50 0.24 -0.49
N SER A 63 -0.75 1.21 -1.01
CA SER A 63 -1.25 2.59 -1.24
C SER A 63 -2.37 2.64 -2.29
N THR A 64 -2.37 1.72 -3.27
CA THR A 64 -3.49 1.61 -4.24
C THR A 64 -4.75 1.07 -3.56
N VAL A 65 -4.64 0.02 -2.73
CA VAL A 65 -5.78 -0.51 -1.96
C VAL A 65 -6.33 0.53 -1.00
N GLN A 66 -5.46 1.27 -0.31
CA GLN A 66 -5.89 2.39 0.54
C GLN A 66 -6.67 3.44 -0.24
N ASN A 67 -6.22 3.82 -1.44
CA ASN A 67 -6.95 4.78 -2.27
C ASN A 67 -8.35 4.27 -2.65
N ILE A 68 -8.49 2.98 -2.99
CA ILE A 68 -9.79 2.33 -3.23
C ILE A 68 -10.68 2.48 -1.99
N LEU A 69 -10.17 2.13 -0.80
CA LEU A 69 -10.92 2.19 0.46
C LEU A 69 -11.29 3.62 0.87
N PHE A 70 -10.41 4.59 0.69
CA PHE A 70 -10.69 6.01 0.92
C PHE A 70 -11.82 6.53 0.02
N ARG A 71 -11.77 6.21 -1.28
CA ARG A 71 -12.80 6.61 -2.24
C ARG A 71 -14.13 5.93 -1.94
N PHE A 72 -14.10 4.65 -1.59
CA PHE A 72 -15.29 3.92 -1.16
C PHE A 72 -15.91 4.56 0.08
N ALA A 73 -15.10 4.92 1.08
CA ALA A 73 -15.56 5.58 2.29
C ALA A 73 -16.26 6.91 1.99
N GLU A 74 -15.67 7.77 1.16
CA GLU A 74 -16.28 9.04 0.79
C GLU A 74 -17.60 8.86 0.04
N ARG A 75 -17.65 7.94 -0.93
CA ARG A 75 -18.86 7.65 -1.73
C ARG A 75 -20.02 7.13 -0.87
N ASN A 76 -19.70 6.40 0.20
CA ASN A 76 -20.69 5.80 1.09
C ASN A 76 -20.84 6.56 2.41
N ASN A 77 -20.29 7.78 2.52
CA ASN A 77 -20.34 8.63 3.71
C ASN A 77 -19.88 7.92 5.00
N LEU A 78 -18.81 7.13 4.90
CA LEU A 78 -18.21 6.37 6.01
C LEU A 78 -17.04 7.14 6.61
N THR A 79 -16.92 7.11 7.93
CA THR A 79 -15.75 7.66 8.64
C THR A 79 -14.59 6.67 8.57
N VAL A 80 -13.43 7.18 8.13
CA VAL A 80 -12.17 6.45 8.11
C VAL A 80 -11.36 6.83 9.35
N ALA A 81 -10.87 5.86 10.12
CA ALA A 81 -9.90 6.11 11.18
C ALA A 81 -8.61 6.67 10.55
N LEU A 82 -8.21 7.86 10.98
CA LEU A 82 -7.00 8.52 10.50
C LEU A 82 -6.06 8.77 11.68
N PRO A 83 -4.73 8.77 11.49
CA PRO A 83 -3.81 9.01 12.59
C PRO A 83 -3.97 10.43 13.17
N GLY A 84 -3.87 10.56 14.49
CA GLY A 84 -3.82 11.83 15.20
C GLY A 84 -2.40 12.42 15.20
N TYR A 85 -2.27 13.71 15.48
CA TYR A 85 -0.95 14.31 15.72
C TYR A 85 -0.34 13.72 17.02
N PRO A 86 0.96 13.39 17.08
CA PRO A 86 2.02 13.55 16.06
C PRO A 86 2.31 12.28 15.22
N CYS A 87 1.35 11.37 15.05
CA CYS A 87 1.54 10.05 14.42
C CYS A 87 1.64 10.04 12.88
N ASP A 88 1.86 11.20 12.25
CA ASP A 88 1.88 11.41 10.79
C ASP A 88 0.74 10.68 10.05
N HIS A 89 1.04 9.91 9.01
CA HIS A 89 0.07 9.13 8.23
C HIS A 89 0.12 7.62 8.55
N GLN A 90 0.76 7.22 9.67
CA GLN A 90 1.13 5.82 9.94
C GLN A 90 0.86 5.35 11.38
N PHE A 91 -0.10 5.95 12.09
CA PHE A 91 -0.50 5.53 13.46
C PHE A 91 0.70 5.27 14.39
N CYS A 92 1.70 6.16 14.37
CA CYS A 92 2.89 6.08 15.21
C CYS A 92 3.75 4.81 15.00
N TYR A 93 3.72 4.23 13.79
CA TYR A 93 4.66 3.18 13.38
C TYR A 93 6.12 3.63 13.64
N PRO A 94 7.00 2.78 14.20
CA PRO A 94 6.87 1.32 14.35
C PRO A 94 6.29 0.84 15.68
N HIS A 95 5.72 1.71 16.52
CA HIS A 95 5.09 1.27 17.75
C HIS A 95 3.86 0.40 17.46
N THR A 96 3.62 -0.60 18.31
CA THR A 96 2.42 -1.44 18.27
C THR A 96 1.18 -0.55 18.33
N PHE A 97 0.24 -0.76 17.40
CA PHE A 97 -0.96 0.06 17.27
C PHE A 97 -1.72 0.15 18.60
N ASN A 98 -2.23 1.34 18.87
CA ASN A 98 -3.10 1.65 20.00
C ASN A 98 -4.16 2.65 19.54
N ASN A 99 -5.39 2.51 20.05
CA ASN A 99 -6.51 3.36 19.66
C ASN A 99 -6.27 4.86 19.93
N ARG A 100 -5.39 5.22 20.86
CA ARG A 100 -4.99 6.62 21.15
C ARG A 100 -4.26 7.30 19.98
N PHE A 101 -3.75 6.52 19.03
CA PHE A 101 -3.12 7.04 17.83
C PHE A 101 -4.14 7.51 16.79
N VAL A 102 -5.44 7.26 16.99
CA VAL A 102 -6.51 7.66 16.08
C VAL A 102 -6.95 9.08 16.40
N HIS A 103 -7.14 9.88 15.35
CA HIS A 103 -7.61 11.25 15.47
C HIS A 103 -9.05 11.25 16.05
N PRO A 104 -9.34 12.02 17.11
CA PRO A 104 -10.63 11.95 17.82
C PRO A 104 -11.84 12.31 16.94
N HIS A 105 -11.67 13.18 15.94
CA HIS A 105 -12.74 13.48 14.96
C HIS A 105 -13.07 12.35 13.98
N THR A 106 -12.32 11.23 14.03
CA THR A 106 -12.52 10.06 13.16
C THR A 106 -13.00 8.83 13.90
N VAL A 107 -13.60 9.03 15.08
CA VAL A 107 -14.16 7.97 15.93
C VAL A 107 -15.67 8.20 16.13
N PRO A 108 -16.52 7.15 16.06
CA PRO A 108 -16.19 5.77 15.70
C PRO A 108 -15.98 5.59 14.18
N PRO A 109 -14.98 4.80 13.75
CA PRO A 109 -14.72 4.55 12.34
C PRO A 109 -15.49 3.35 11.80
N LYS A 110 -15.68 3.32 10.47
CA LYS A 110 -16.10 2.12 9.72
C LYS A 110 -14.95 1.51 8.92
N ILE A 111 -13.92 2.31 8.58
CA ILE A 111 -12.76 1.83 7.81
C ILE A 111 -11.47 2.25 8.50
N ILE A 112 -10.46 1.38 8.53
CA ILE A 112 -9.08 1.72 8.91
C ILE A 112 -8.12 1.11 7.89
N THR A 113 -7.20 1.91 7.35
CA THR A 113 -6.44 1.53 6.15
C THR A 113 -5.06 2.24 6.02
N SER A 114 -4.48 2.71 7.12
CA SER A 114 -3.13 3.30 7.12
C SER A 114 -2.11 2.36 7.74
N HIS A 115 -0.82 2.62 7.50
CA HIS A 115 0.26 1.82 8.08
C HIS A 115 0.15 1.79 9.61
N MET A 116 0.37 0.62 10.19
CA MET A 116 0.45 0.40 11.64
C MET A 116 1.21 -0.91 11.89
N ARG A 117 1.72 -1.10 13.12
CA ARG A 117 2.08 -2.45 13.59
C ARG A 117 0.82 -3.07 14.18
N PHE A 118 0.32 -4.13 13.56
CA PHE A 118 -0.99 -4.71 13.86
C PHE A 118 -1.15 -5.06 15.34
N ASN A 119 -2.31 -4.71 15.89
CA ASN A 119 -2.73 -5.09 17.23
C ASN A 119 -4.22 -5.41 17.20
N ARG A 120 -4.54 -6.71 17.12
CA ARG A 120 -5.92 -7.18 16.99
C ARG A 120 -6.80 -6.74 18.15
N ALA A 121 -6.29 -6.77 19.38
CA ALA A 121 -7.07 -6.41 20.56
C ALA A 121 -7.52 -4.95 20.53
N GLU A 122 -6.65 -4.05 20.06
CA GLU A 122 -6.97 -2.62 19.91
C GLU A 122 -7.95 -2.37 18.76
N LEU A 123 -7.80 -3.10 17.65
CA LEU A 123 -8.74 -3.00 16.52
C LEU A 123 -10.14 -3.53 16.88
N LEU A 124 -10.25 -4.61 17.65
CA LEU A 124 -11.54 -5.11 18.15
C LEU A 124 -12.25 -4.10 19.07
N ARG A 125 -11.50 -3.25 19.79
CA ARG A 125 -12.08 -2.18 20.62
C ARG A 125 -12.51 -0.97 19.80
N LEU A 126 -11.82 -0.70 18.69
CA LEU A 126 -12.04 0.47 17.86
C LEU A 126 -13.11 0.26 16.78
N MET A 127 -13.08 -0.90 16.13
CA MET A 127 -13.85 -1.20 14.94
C MET A 127 -15.16 -1.94 15.29
N PRO A 128 -16.22 -1.82 14.47
CA PRO A 128 -17.45 -2.58 14.66
C PRO A 128 -17.25 -4.11 14.72
N ASN A 129 -18.13 -4.83 15.41
CA ASN A 129 -18.04 -6.29 15.57
C ASN A 129 -18.08 -7.07 14.25
N ASP A 130 -18.74 -6.52 13.22
CA ASP A 130 -18.86 -7.13 11.90
C ASP A 130 -17.64 -6.87 11.00
N THR A 131 -16.56 -6.29 11.52
CA THR A 131 -15.41 -5.86 10.71
C THR A 131 -14.72 -7.02 10.01
N ILE A 132 -14.59 -6.92 8.68
CA ILE A 132 -13.79 -7.82 7.85
C ILE A 132 -12.34 -7.33 7.83
N TYR A 133 -11.41 -8.23 8.17
CA TYR A 133 -9.97 -7.96 8.18
C TYR A 133 -9.35 -8.43 6.88
N ILE A 134 -8.65 -7.50 6.21
CA ILE A 134 -7.95 -7.76 4.96
C ILE A 134 -6.52 -7.21 5.01
N THR A 135 -5.63 -7.80 4.24
CA THR A 135 -4.24 -7.32 4.09
C THR A 135 -3.73 -7.70 2.70
N ILE A 136 -2.53 -7.27 2.37
CA ILE A 136 -1.86 -7.60 1.11
C ILE A 136 -0.41 -7.97 1.37
N LEU A 137 0.08 -9.03 0.72
CA LEU A 137 1.47 -9.43 0.74
C LEU A 137 2.06 -9.32 -0.67
N ARG A 138 3.37 -9.52 -0.75
CA ARG A 138 4.14 -9.51 -1.99
C ARG A 138 5.29 -10.49 -1.86
N GLU A 139 5.76 -11.02 -2.98
CA GLU A 139 6.88 -11.96 -2.98
C GLU A 139 8.10 -11.31 -2.28
N PRO A 140 8.65 -11.95 -1.23
CA PRO A 140 9.66 -11.36 -0.37
C PRO A 140 10.92 -10.87 -1.09
N ALA A 141 11.40 -11.56 -2.12
CA ALA A 141 12.57 -11.09 -2.88
C ALA A 141 12.28 -9.76 -3.58
N SER A 142 11.17 -9.68 -4.32
CA SER A 142 10.78 -8.45 -5.02
C SER A 142 10.41 -7.31 -4.07
N MET A 143 9.87 -7.62 -2.89
CA MET A 143 9.54 -6.65 -1.86
C MET A 143 10.79 -6.14 -1.16
N PHE A 144 11.71 -7.02 -0.77
CA PHE A 144 12.93 -6.65 -0.06
C PHE A 144 13.88 -5.83 -0.93
N GLU A 145 13.99 -6.12 -2.23
CA GLU A 145 14.66 -5.22 -3.18
C GLU A 145 14.08 -3.81 -3.09
N SER A 146 12.75 -3.71 -3.08
CA SER A 146 12.09 -2.42 -2.96
C SER A 146 12.33 -1.74 -1.61
N LEU A 147 12.41 -2.49 -0.51
CA LEU A 147 12.71 -1.96 0.82
C LEU A 147 14.15 -1.45 0.88
N PHE A 148 15.10 -2.25 0.40
CA PHE A 148 16.52 -1.95 0.36
C PHE A 148 16.79 -0.66 -0.40
N SER A 149 16.27 -0.54 -1.63
CA SER A 149 16.43 0.68 -2.42
C SER A 149 15.68 1.86 -1.84
N TYR A 150 14.43 1.68 -1.37
CA TYR A 150 13.60 2.82 -0.93
C TYR A 150 14.10 3.41 0.39
N TYR A 151 14.52 2.59 1.34
CA TYR A 151 14.95 3.03 2.67
C TYR A 151 16.47 3.20 2.80
N ASN A 152 17.21 3.22 1.68
CA ASN A 152 18.67 3.25 1.67
C ASN A 152 19.29 4.44 2.43
N GLN A 153 18.57 5.57 2.56
CA GLN A 153 19.03 6.77 3.30
C GLN A 153 18.62 6.79 4.78
N TYR A 154 17.67 5.94 5.17
CA TYR A 154 17.03 5.97 6.49
C TYR A 154 17.39 4.75 7.35
N CYS A 155 17.32 3.55 6.77
CA CYS A 155 17.65 2.31 7.48
C CYS A 155 19.16 2.18 7.66
N LEU A 156 19.63 2.21 8.91
CA LEU A 156 21.07 2.16 9.20
C LEU A 156 21.73 0.86 8.70
N SER A 157 20.98 -0.25 8.72
CA SER A 157 21.42 -1.53 8.16
C SER A 157 21.78 -1.41 6.67
N PHE A 158 20.98 -0.69 5.88
CA PHE A 158 21.24 -0.49 4.46
C PHE A 158 22.32 0.57 4.20
N LYS A 159 22.33 1.66 4.98
CA LYS A 159 23.32 2.75 4.84
C LYS A 159 24.76 2.30 5.02
N ARG A 160 24.99 1.30 5.89
CA ARG A 160 26.33 0.78 6.17
C ARG A 160 26.88 -0.13 5.08
N VAL A 161 26.06 -0.53 4.13
CA VAL A 161 26.49 -1.44 3.07
C VAL A 161 27.36 -0.66 2.07
N PRO A 162 28.61 -1.10 1.82
CA PRO A 162 29.47 -0.47 0.83
C PRO A 162 28.77 -0.35 -0.52
N ASN A 163 28.86 0.82 -1.15
CA ASN A 163 28.24 1.15 -2.43
C ASN A 163 26.72 0.98 -2.51
N GLY A 164 26.05 0.63 -1.40
CA GLY A 164 24.64 0.28 -1.40
C GLY A 164 24.32 -0.93 -2.29
N SER A 165 25.20 -1.94 -2.34
CA SER A 165 24.95 -3.19 -3.08
C SER A 165 24.08 -4.15 -2.25
N LEU A 166 22.97 -4.60 -2.84
CA LEU A 166 22.10 -5.61 -2.21
C LEU A 166 22.82 -6.95 -2.08
N GLU A 167 23.67 -7.29 -3.05
CA GLU A 167 24.50 -8.49 -3.07
C GLU A 167 25.44 -8.52 -1.87
N THR A 168 26.20 -7.43 -1.65
CA THR A 168 27.12 -7.30 -0.52
C THR A 168 26.38 -7.40 0.82
N PHE A 169 25.18 -6.82 0.92
CA PHE A 169 24.34 -7.00 2.12
C PHE A 169 24.01 -8.48 2.35
N LEU A 170 23.59 -9.21 1.32
CA LEU A 170 23.15 -10.60 1.43
C LEU A 170 24.28 -11.62 1.58
N GLU A 171 25.53 -11.25 1.29
CA GLU A 171 26.70 -12.09 1.58
C GLU A 171 26.94 -12.27 3.08
N ASN A 172 26.74 -11.21 3.86
CA ASN A 172 26.88 -11.25 5.31
C ASN A 172 25.90 -10.27 6.00
N PRO A 173 24.59 -10.56 5.99
CA PRO A 173 23.57 -9.61 6.46
C PRO A 173 23.74 -9.27 7.94
N TRP A 174 24.22 -10.22 8.74
CA TRP A 174 24.49 -10.02 10.17
C TRP A 174 25.60 -9.02 10.48
N SER A 175 26.52 -8.76 9.54
CA SER A 175 27.53 -7.70 9.71
C SER A 175 26.93 -6.29 9.66
N TYR A 176 25.74 -6.16 9.04
CA TYR A 176 25.03 -4.89 8.88
C TYR A 176 23.77 -4.81 9.75
N TYR A 177 23.08 -5.91 9.99
CA TYR A 177 21.80 -5.88 10.67
C TYR A 177 21.96 -5.77 12.20
N ARG A 178 21.26 -4.80 12.81
CA ARG A 178 21.14 -4.69 14.27
C ARG A 178 19.66 -4.51 14.65
N PRO A 179 19.05 -5.45 15.41
CA PRO A 179 17.61 -5.48 15.64
C PRO A 179 16.99 -4.19 16.22
N GLU A 180 17.69 -3.55 17.16
CA GLU A 180 17.18 -2.42 17.97
C GLU A 180 17.37 -1.05 17.32
N GLU A 181 18.00 -0.99 16.16
CA GLU A 181 18.27 0.29 15.52
C GLU A 181 17.04 0.89 14.85
N LYS A 182 17.07 2.21 14.73
CA LYS A 182 16.04 2.97 14.02
C LYS A 182 15.86 2.40 12.60
N TYR A 183 14.61 2.09 12.26
CA TYR A 183 14.20 1.55 10.97
C TYR A 183 14.77 0.16 10.62
N ALA A 184 15.30 -0.59 11.59
CA ALA A 184 15.73 -1.99 11.38
C ALA A 184 14.58 -2.91 10.95
N VAL A 185 13.33 -2.53 11.23
CA VAL A 185 12.10 -3.21 10.79
C VAL A 185 11.99 -3.40 9.28
N TYR A 186 12.66 -2.56 8.48
CA TYR A 186 12.67 -2.68 7.01
C TYR A 186 13.76 -3.63 6.50
N ALA A 187 14.70 -4.04 7.35
CA ALA A 187 15.86 -4.82 6.98
C ALA A 187 15.68 -6.32 7.19
N ARG A 188 14.60 -6.77 7.84
CA ARG A 188 14.33 -8.19 8.08
C ARG A 188 12.85 -8.43 8.40
N ASN A 189 12.23 -9.40 7.74
CA ASN A 189 10.86 -9.87 7.97
C ASN A 189 9.85 -8.72 8.18
N THR A 190 9.84 -7.75 7.28
CA THR A 190 9.01 -6.54 7.40
C THR A 190 7.51 -6.84 7.39
N LEU A 191 7.04 -7.84 6.62
CA LEU A 191 5.62 -8.22 6.64
C LEU A 191 5.23 -8.79 7.98
N THR A 192 6.08 -9.66 8.54
CA THR A 192 5.92 -10.21 9.89
C THR A 192 5.81 -9.10 10.93
N TYR A 193 6.68 -8.09 10.85
CA TYR A 193 6.62 -6.94 11.76
C TYR A 193 5.34 -6.13 11.60
N ASP A 194 4.93 -5.82 10.37
CA ASP A 194 3.67 -5.10 10.08
C ASP A 194 2.45 -5.86 10.62
N LEU A 195 2.45 -7.19 10.50
CA LEU A 195 1.42 -8.11 11.02
C LEU A 195 1.47 -8.29 12.56
N GLY A 196 2.34 -7.57 13.26
CA GLY A 196 2.41 -7.58 14.72
C GLY A 196 3.34 -8.63 15.32
N GLY A 197 3.92 -9.50 14.48
CA GLY A 197 4.86 -10.53 14.89
C GLY A 197 6.23 -9.99 15.31
N ASP A 198 7.04 -10.88 15.83
CA ASP A 198 8.47 -10.72 16.01
C ASP A 198 9.22 -11.08 14.72
N LYS A 199 9.91 -10.08 14.16
CA LYS A 199 10.67 -10.18 12.91
C LYS A 199 12.00 -10.94 13.04
N ASP A 200 12.49 -11.14 14.26
CA ASP A 200 13.80 -11.72 14.51
C ASP A 200 13.76 -13.21 14.87
N GLN A 201 12.55 -13.75 15.04
CA GLN A 201 12.34 -15.18 15.28
C GLN A 201 12.78 -16.04 14.10
N THR A 202 13.31 -17.20 14.45
CA THR A 202 13.74 -18.23 13.49
C THR A 202 13.22 -19.61 13.83
N ASP A 203 12.56 -19.79 14.98
CA ASP A 203 11.98 -21.05 15.40
C ASP A 203 10.87 -21.48 14.41
N PRO A 204 10.98 -22.66 13.78
CA PRO A 204 9.95 -23.19 12.89
C PRO A 204 8.57 -23.32 13.54
N MET A 205 8.48 -23.57 14.85
CA MET A 205 7.19 -23.60 15.56
C MET A 205 6.55 -22.22 15.61
N TYR A 206 7.34 -21.19 15.96
CA TYR A 206 6.87 -19.81 15.91
C TYR A 206 6.37 -19.45 14.52
N ILE A 207 7.12 -19.76 13.45
CA ILE A 207 6.74 -19.46 12.08
C ILE A 207 5.39 -20.10 11.73
N ARG A 208 5.23 -21.40 11.99
CA ARG A 208 3.96 -22.11 11.72
C ARG A 208 2.79 -21.52 12.51
N ASN A 209 2.99 -21.24 13.79
CA ASN A 209 1.95 -20.67 14.65
C ASN A 209 1.55 -19.26 14.20
N PHE A 210 2.53 -18.45 13.81
CA PHE A 210 2.27 -17.09 13.33
C PHE A 210 1.50 -17.09 12.01
N VAL A 211 1.88 -17.94 11.04
CA VAL A 211 1.14 -18.11 9.79
C VAL A 211 -0.31 -18.53 10.06
N ALA A 212 -0.53 -19.51 10.94
CA ALA A 212 -1.87 -19.96 11.32
C ALA A 212 -2.68 -18.88 12.05
N GLU A 213 -2.03 -18.05 12.88
CA GLU A 213 -2.68 -16.91 13.52
C GLU A 213 -3.17 -15.89 12.48
N VAL A 214 -2.33 -15.53 11.52
CA VAL A 214 -2.69 -14.59 10.44
C VAL A 214 -3.84 -15.17 9.61
N ASP A 215 -3.80 -16.46 9.24
CA ASP A 215 -4.84 -17.10 8.41
C ASP A 215 -6.20 -17.11 9.13
N ARG A 216 -6.20 -17.29 10.45
CA ARG A 216 -7.42 -17.20 11.27
C ARG A 216 -8.00 -15.79 11.38
N VAL A 217 -7.16 -14.75 11.28
CA VAL A 217 -7.56 -13.36 11.52
C VAL A 217 -8.05 -12.69 10.24
N PHE A 218 -7.35 -12.88 9.12
CA PHE A 218 -7.61 -12.15 7.88
C PHE A 218 -8.50 -12.97 6.95
N SER A 219 -9.68 -12.45 6.63
CA SER A 219 -10.63 -13.11 5.72
C SER A 219 -10.09 -13.20 4.27
N LEU A 220 -9.25 -12.24 3.89
CA LEU A 220 -8.52 -12.23 2.63
C LEU A 220 -7.13 -11.62 2.82
N VAL A 221 -6.11 -12.38 2.40
CA VAL A 221 -4.75 -11.89 2.19
C VAL A 221 -4.52 -11.80 0.69
N MET A 222 -4.50 -10.58 0.17
CA MET A 222 -4.26 -10.30 -1.24
C MET A 222 -2.78 -10.55 -1.60
N ILE A 223 -2.49 -10.84 -2.87
CA ILE A 223 -1.12 -10.99 -3.38
C ILE A 223 -0.87 -9.96 -4.47
N ALA A 224 0.15 -9.14 -4.29
CA ALA A 224 0.44 -8.02 -5.19
C ALA A 224 0.77 -8.46 -6.62
N GLU A 225 1.33 -9.65 -6.82
CA GLU A 225 1.56 -10.25 -8.14
C GLU A 225 0.26 -10.60 -8.89
N TYR A 226 -0.81 -10.87 -8.15
CA TYR A 226 -2.15 -11.23 -8.64
C TYR A 226 -3.17 -10.18 -8.20
N PHE A 227 -2.85 -8.91 -8.43
CA PHE A 227 -3.59 -7.77 -7.88
C PHE A 227 -5.03 -7.71 -8.40
N ASP A 228 -5.24 -7.92 -9.70
CA ASP A 228 -6.58 -7.87 -10.31
C ASP A 228 -7.43 -9.04 -9.80
N GLU A 229 -6.88 -10.25 -9.72
CA GLU A 229 -7.54 -11.44 -9.18
C GLU A 229 -7.87 -11.25 -7.69
N SER A 230 -6.94 -10.67 -6.92
CA SER A 230 -7.15 -10.32 -5.52
C SER A 230 -8.29 -9.31 -5.35
N LEU A 231 -8.44 -8.35 -6.27
CA LEU A 231 -9.57 -7.41 -6.26
C LEU A 231 -10.90 -8.09 -6.60
N ILE A 232 -10.91 -9.11 -7.46
CA ILE A 232 -12.12 -9.90 -7.70
C ILE A 232 -12.55 -10.61 -6.41
N LEU A 233 -11.64 -11.29 -5.72
CA LEU A 233 -11.96 -11.91 -4.42
C LEU A 233 -12.41 -10.87 -3.38
N LEU A 234 -11.76 -9.71 -3.31
CA LEU A 234 -12.16 -8.62 -2.42
C LEU A 234 -13.59 -8.14 -2.73
N ARG A 235 -13.91 -7.96 -4.01
CA ARG A 235 -15.24 -7.54 -4.49
C ARG A 235 -16.32 -8.52 -4.04
N HIS A 236 -16.10 -9.82 -4.27
CA HIS A 236 -17.02 -10.88 -3.85
C HIS A 236 -17.15 -10.96 -2.32
N LEU A 237 -16.03 -10.90 -1.59
CA LEU A 237 -16.01 -10.95 -0.12
C LEU A 237 -16.83 -9.82 0.51
N LEU A 238 -16.79 -8.61 -0.07
CA LEU A 238 -17.44 -7.44 0.49
C LEU A 238 -18.84 -7.17 -0.11
N GLY A 239 -19.28 -7.96 -1.09
CA GLY A 239 -20.51 -7.70 -1.84
C GLY A 239 -20.46 -6.36 -2.58
N TRP A 240 -19.29 -5.98 -3.08
CA TRP A 240 -19.05 -4.71 -3.76
C TRP A 240 -19.34 -4.78 -5.25
N GLU A 241 -19.62 -3.63 -5.84
CA GLU A 241 -19.78 -3.49 -7.29
C GLU A 241 -18.41 -3.31 -7.96
N LEU A 242 -18.37 -3.47 -9.28
CA LEU A 242 -17.13 -3.32 -10.05
C LEU A 242 -16.55 -1.90 -9.90
N GLU A 243 -17.43 -0.90 -9.84
CA GLU A 243 -17.13 0.53 -9.70
C GLU A 243 -16.46 0.90 -8.38
N ASP A 244 -16.65 0.07 -7.34
CA ASP A 244 -16.10 0.26 -6.01
C ASP A 244 -14.61 -0.14 -5.94
N VAL A 245 -14.15 -1.03 -6.83
CA VAL A 245 -12.77 -1.55 -6.85
C VAL A 245 -11.90 -0.99 -7.98
N LEU A 246 -12.44 -0.07 -8.81
CA LEU A 246 -11.67 0.56 -9.88
C LEU A 246 -10.51 1.37 -9.34
N TYR A 247 -9.34 1.24 -9.95
CA TYR A 247 -8.11 1.79 -9.41
C TYR A 247 -7.16 2.32 -10.49
N VAL A 248 -6.15 3.03 -10.03
CA VAL A 248 -4.95 3.34 -10.80
C VAL A 248 -3.74 2.98 -9.95
N LYS A 249 -2.64 2.55 -10.57
CA LYS A 249 -1.44 2.17 -9.84
C LYS A 249 -0.79 3.41 -9.23
N LEU A 250 -0.60 3.44 -7.92
CA LEU A 250 0.02 4.56 -7.22
C LEU A 250 1.40 4.18 -6.68
N ASN A 251 2.21 5.20 -6.36
CA ASN A 251 3.51 5.04 -5.72
C ASN A 251 4.47 4.10 -6.50
N MET A 252 4.47 4.22 -7.83
CA MET A 252 5.27 3.39 -8.72
C MET A 252 6.70 3.93 -8.83
N ARG A 253 7.69 3.02 -8.75
CA ARG A 253 9.08 3.31 -9.12
C ARG A 253 9.29 3.22 -10.62
N THR A 254 10.14 4.07 -11.18
CA THR A 254 10.67 3.89 -12.54
C THR A 254 11.43 2.57 -12.67
N SER A 255 11.56 2.04 -13.89
CA SER A 255 12.37 0.85 -14.16
C SER A 255 13.84 1.06 -13.78
N THR A 256 14.39 2.25 -14.02
CA THR A 256 15.77 2.62 -13.67
C THR A 256 16.05 2.66 -12.18
N SER A 257 15.01 2.78 -11.34
CA SER A 257 15.13 2.75 -9.87
C SER A 257 14.88 1.38 -9.27
N LYS A 258 14.77 0.33 -10.10
CA LYS A 258 14.65 -1.07 -9.66
C LYS A 258 15.96 -1.79 -9.90
N LEU A 259 16.42 -2.54 -8.91
CA LEU A 259 17.55 -3.44 -9.06
C LEU A 259 17.10 -4.69 -9.82
N SER A 260 17.93 -5.13 -10.75
CA SER A 260 17.76 -6.45 -11.36
C SER A 260 18.30 -7.50 -10.40
N LEU A 261 17.45 -8.44 -9.98
CA LEU A 261 17.88 -9.53 -9.10
C LEU A 261 18.55 -10.62 -9.95
N SER A 262 19.87 -10.75 -9.82
CA SER A 262 20.63 -11.82 -10.47
C SER A 262 20.23 -13.21 -9.95
N SER A 263 20.62 -14.26 -10.69
CA SER A 263 20.33 -15.63 -10.31
C SER A 263 20.84 -15.94 -8.88
N GLY A 264 19.99 -16.55 -8.07
CA GLY A 264 20.31 -16.94 -6.69
C GLY A 264 20.05 -15.87 -5.61
N LEU A 265 20.02 -14.57 -5.95
CA LEU A 265 19.66 -13.53 -4.97
C LEU A 265 18.26 -13.71 -4.39
N PRO A 266 17.22 -14.06 -5.17
CA PRO A 266 15.89 -14.28 -4.59
C PRO A 266 15.89 -15.34 -3.48
N ALA A 267 16.65 -16.43 -3.65
CA ALA A 267 16.76 -17.47 -2.63
C ALA A 267 17.47 -16.97 -1.36
N LYS A 268 18.56 -16.21 -1.50
CA LYS A 268 19.24 -15.57 -0.35
C LYS A 268 18.32 -14.61 0.40
N ILE A 269 17.54 -13.81 -0.32
CA ILE A 269 16.59 -12.88 0.29
C ILE A 269 15.50 -13.63 1.04
N ARG A 270 14.93 -14.68 0.45
CA ARG A 270 13.91 -15.50 1.11
C ARG A 270 14.46 -16.23 2.33
N ALA A 271 15.71 -16.70 2.28
CA ALA A 271 16.36 -17.30 3.44
C ALA A 271 16.57 -16.27 4.57
N TRP A 272 16.98 -15.04 4.23
CA TRP A 272 17.13 -13.95 5.19
C TRP A 272 15.80 -13.52 5.81
N ASN A 273 14.73 -13.50 5.01
CA ASN A 273 13.37 -13.15 5.39
C ASN A 273 12.47 -14.40 5.47
N SER A 274 12.89 -15.40 6.24
CA SER A 274 12.27 -16.73 6.26
C SER A 274 10.81 -16.74 6.73
N VAL A 275 10.45 -15.84 7.66
CA VAL A 275 9.07 -15.75 8.16
C VAL A 275 8.16 -15.14 7.10
N ASP A 276 8.61 -14.07 6.43
CA ASP A 276 7.90 -13.46 5.31
C ASP A 276 7.76 -14.43 4.12
N ALA A 277 8.77 -15.28 3.87
CA ALA A 277 8.70 -16.34 2.88
C ALA A 277 7.63 -17.39 3.21
N ALA A 278 7.55 -17.84 4.46
CA ALA A 278 6.53 -18.78 4.89
C ALA A 278 5.11 -18.19 4.81
N LEU A 279 4.94 -16.91 5.18
CA LEU A 279 3.68 -16.19 5.01
C LEU A 279 3.28 -16.13 3.54
N TYR A 280 4.20 -15.71 2.67
CA TYR A 280 3.92 -15.59 1.24
C TYR A 280 3.51 -16.93 0.63
N ASP A 281 4.24 -18.01 0.91
CA ASP A 281 3.97 -19.33 0.33
C ASP A 281 2.58 -19.84 0.75
N HIS A 282 2.24 -19.68 2.03
CA HIS A 282 0.93 -20.05 2.55
C HIS A 282 -0.20 -19.23 1.91
N PHE A 283 -0.07 -17.90 1.87
CA PHE A 283 -1.16 -17.04 1.38
C PHE A 283 -1.27 -16.99 -0.13
N ASN A 284 -0.18 -17.23 -0.86
CA ASN A 284 -0.26 -17.46 -2.30
C ASN A 284 -1.07 -18.74 -2.59
N ALA A 285 -0.78 -19.84 -1.89
CA ALA A 285 -1.58 -21.06 -2.02
C ALA A 285 -3.04 -20.87 -1.57
N SER A 286 -3.27 -20.11 -0.49
CA SER A 286 -4.62 -19.76 -0.01
C SER A 286 -5.40 -18.92 -1.02
N LEU A 287 -4.75 -17.94 -1.67
CA LEU A 287 -5.35 -17.14 -2.73
C LEU A 287 -5.79 -18.04 -3.89
N TRP A 288 -4.90 -18.90 -4.39
CA TRP A 288 -5.21 -19.77 -5.53
C TRP A 288 -6.35 -20.74 -5.24
N ARG A 289 -6.42 -21.31 -4.03
CA ARG A 289 -7.59 -22.10 -3.60
C ARG A 289 -8.89 -21.29 -3.66
N LYS A 290 -8.90 -20.06 -3.16
CA LYS A 290 -10.09 -19.18 -3.23
C LYS A 290 -10.47 -18.81 -4.67
N LEU A 291 -9.49 -18.63 -5.57
CA LEU A 291 -9.74 -18.37 -7.00
C LEU A 291 -10.29 -19.61 -7.72
N GLU A 292 -9.80 -20.80 -7.36
CA GLU A 292 -10.31 -22.08 -7.85
C GLU A 292 -11.75 -22.32 -7.40
N ASP A 293 -12.05 -22.06 -6.11
CA ASP A 293 -13.40 -22.17 -5.54
C ASP A 293 -14.41 -21.23 -6.23
N LEU A 294 -13.98 -20.02 -6.61
CA LEU A 294 -14.80 -19.08 -7.38
C LEU A 294 -14.92 -19.47 -8.87
N GLY A 295 -14.00 -20.30 -9.36
CA GLY A 295 -13.87 -20.73 -10.75
C GLY A 295 -12.93 -19.82 -11.55
N VAL A 296 -11.78 -20.37 -11.95
CA VAL A 296 -10.70 -19.65 -12.67
C VAL A 296 -11.20 -18.99 -13.97
N GLY A 297 -12.07 -19.68 -14.71
CA GLY A 297 -12.67 -19.12 -15.93
C GLY A 297 -13.61 -17.92 -15.66
N CYS A 298 -14.21 -17.86 -14.48
CA CYS A 298 -15.04 -16.75 -14.04
C CYS A 298 -14.23 -15.57 -13.55
N VAL A 299 -13.21 -15.84 -12.74
CA VAL A 299 -12.22 -14.84 -12.34
C VAL A 299 -11.62 -14.17 -13.58
N ALA A 300 -11.18 -14.93 -14.58
CA ALA A 300 -10.60 -14.38 -15.80
C ALA A 300 -11.56 -13.43 -16.55
N ARG A 301 -12.85 -13.76 -16.60
CA ARG A 301 -13.87 -12.88 -17.21
C ARG A 301 -14.06 -11.60 -16.39
N GLU A 302 -14.14 -11.71 -15.07
CA GLU A 302 -14.30 -10.54 -14.20
C GLU A 302 -13.07 -9.63 -14.21
N VAL A 303 -11.86 -10.18 -14.27
CA VAL A 303 -10.63 -9.43 -14.46
C VAL A 303 -10.68 -8.63 -15.77
N GLN A 304 -11.14 -9.24 -16.87
CA GLN A 304 -11.32 -8.50 -18.14
C GLN A 304 -12.36 -7.38 -18.01
N LEU A 305 -13.45 -7.58 -17.25
CA LEU A 305 -14.44 -6.54 -16.99
C LEU A 305 -13.83 -5.40 -16.16
N LEU A 306 -13.07 -5.72 -15.11
CA LEU A 306 -12.35 -4.77 -14.26
C LEU A 306 -11.38 -3.91 -15.08
N GLN A 307 -10.60 -4.53 -15.95
CA GLN A 307 -9.65 -3.83 -16.82
C GLN A 307 -10.37 -2.90 -17.79
N ARG A 308 -11.44 -3.36 -18.46
CA ARG A 308 -12.25 -2.52 -19.36
C ARG A 308 -12.93 -1.36 -18.62
N ALA A 309 -13.45 -1.58 -17.43
CA ALA A 309 -14.09 -0.54 -16.63
C ALA A 309 -13.06 0.49 -16.13
N THR A 310 -11.87 0.03 -15.74
CA THR A 310 -10.74 0.89 -15.39
C THR A 310 -10.30 1.74 -16.58
N ASP A 311 -10.17 1.16 -17.77
CA ASP A 311 -9.85 1.90 -18.99
C ASP A 311 -10.89 2.98 -19.31
N ARG A 312 -12.18 2.68 -19.14
CA ARG A 312 -13.25 3.67 -19.32
C ARG A 312 -13.14 4.80 -18.30
N LEU A 313 -12.89 4.49 -17.03
CA LEU A 313 -12.67 5.48 -15.98
C LEU A 313 -11.47 6.39 -16.33
N LEU A 314 -10.34 5.80 -16.72
CA LEU A 314 -9.13 6.55 -17.09
C LEU A 314 -9.37 7.42 -18.32
N ARG A 315 -10.05 6.94 -19.35
CA ARG A 315 -10.44 7.78 -20.51
C ARG A 315 -11.37 8.93 -20.10
N GLY A 316 -12.26 8.71 -19.14
CA GLY A 316 -13.09 9.78 -18.58
C GLY A 316 -12.27 10.87 -17.87
N CYS A 317 -11.23 10.46 -17.13
CA CYS A 317 -10.38 11.39 -16.37
C CYS A 317 -9.27 12.08 -17.20
N PHE A 318 -8.74 11.39 -18.21
CA PHE A 318 -7.57 11.84 -18.99
C PHE A 318 -7.88 12.16 -20.46
N GLY A 319 -9.13 11.95 -20.90
CA GLY A 319 -9.56 12.14 -22.28
C GLY A 319 -9.17 10.96 -23.20
N SER A 320 -9.01 11.24 -24.50
CA SER A 320 -8.66 10.21 -25.49
C SER A 320 -7.28 9.59 -25.27
N ASN A 321 -6.39 10.26 -24.54
CA ASN A 321 -5.05 9.79 -24.20
C ASN A 321 -5.07 9.06 -22.85
N PHE A 322 -4.42 7.89 -22.78
CA PHE A 322 -4.19 7.24 -21.50
C PHE A 322 -3.29 8.10 -20.59
N PRO A 323 -3.41 7.98 -19.26
CA PRO A 323 -2.59 8.73 -18.32
C PRO A 323 -1.10 8.46 -18.55
N GLN A 324 -0.35 9.52 -18.84
CA GLN A 324 1.10 9.44 -18.95
C GLN A 324 1.72 9.53 -17.56
N LEU A 325 2.67 8.64 -17.28
CA LEU A 325 3.48 8.71 -16.08
C LEU A 325 4.43 9.90 -16.15
N ARG A 326 4.49 10.67 -15.07
CA ARG A 326 5.30 11.88 -14.94
C ARG A 326 6.22 11.76 -13.74
N SER A 327 7.43 12.33 -13.84
CA SER A 327 8.25 12.54 -12.65
C SER A 327 7.56 13.55 -11.72
N ALA A 328 7.88 13.51 -10.42
CA ALA A 328 7.30 14.46 -9.46
C ALA A 328 7.55 15.93 -9.82
N SER A 329 8.68 16.26 -10.47
CA SER A 329 9.00 17.61 -10.91
C SER A 329 8.17 18.08 -12.11
N GLN A 330 7.71 17.16 -12.96
CA GLN A 330 6.87 17.45 -14.13
C GLN A 330 5.40 17.66 -13.78
N ILE A 331 4.96 17.22 -12.61
CA ILE A 331 3.57 17.38 -12.14
C ILE A 331 3.36 18.81 -11.64
N LYS A 332 2.44 19.54 -12.26
CA LYS A 332 2.17 20.96 -11.96
C LYS A 332 1.39 21.09 -10.66
N ASN A 333 0.39 20.25 -10.46
CA ASN A 333 -0.37 20.24 -9.22
C ASN A 333 0.47 19.65 -8.07
N LYS A 334 0.91 20.51 -7.14
CA LYS A 334 1.75 20.09 -6.00
C LYS A 334 1.09 19.02 -5.12
N ASN A 335 -0.23 18.99 -5.03
CA ASN A 335 -0.97 17.99 -4.24
C ASN A 335 -0.96 16.59 -4.89
N LEU A 336 -0.54 16.49 -6.15
CA LEU A 336 -0.40 15.23 -6.88
C LEU A 336 1.04 14.74 -6.98
N ARG A 337 2.01 15.50 -6.43
CA ARG A 337 3.42 15.11 -6.47
C ARG A 337 3.68 13.95 -5.49
N PRO A 338 4.13 12.79 -5.97
CA PRO A 338 4.51 11.71 -5.07
C PRO A 338 5.79 12.06 -4.30
N TRP A 339 5.87 11.59 -3.05
CA TRP A 339 7.07 11.70 -2.23
C TRP A 339 8.27 11.01 -2.90
N GLN A 340 9.45 11.65 -2.83
CA GLN A 340 10.70 11.08 -3.34
C GLN A 340 11.59 10.70 -2.15
N PRO A 341 11.92 9.41 -1.96
CA PRO A 341 12.67 8.97 -0.78
C PRO A 341 14.18 9.25 -0.87
N SER A 342 14.74 9.38 -2.09
CA SER A 342 16.13 9.76 -2.33
C SER A 342 16.34 10.11 -3.80
N SER A 343 17.50 10.67 -4.14
CA SER A 343 17.90 10.94 -5.54
C SER A 343 18.05 9.69 -6.40
N LYS A 344 18.23 8.50 -5.80
CA LYS A 344 18.38 7.22 -6.50
C LYS A 344 17.05 6.54 -6.83
N VAL A 345 15.95 6.98 -6.22
CA VAL A 345 14.64 6.34 -6.33
C VAL A 345 13.60 7.34 -6.80
N ALA A 346 13.25 7.23 -8.07
CA ALA A 346 12.23 8.06 -8.69
C ALA A 346 10.84 7.41 -8.54
N ILE A 347 9.95 8.08 -7.82
CA ILE A 347 8.52 7.73 -7.78
C ILE A 347 7.77 8.59 -8.79
N VAL A 348 7.03 7.95 -9.68
CA VAL A 348 6.22 8.61 -10.71
C VAL A 348 4.77 8.79 -10.25
N GLY A 349 4.11 9.79 -10.83
CA GLY A 349 2.70 10.06 -10.61
C GLY A 349 2.00 10.46 -11.90
N TYR A 350 0.86 11.12 -11.75
CA TYR A 350 -0.02 11.51 -12.85
C TYR A 350 -0.33 13.00 -12.80
N GLU A 351 -0.53 13.59 -13.99
CA GLU A 351 -1.00 14.96 -14.15
C GLU A 351 -2.39 14.91 -14.80
N LEU A 352 -3.37 15.59 -14.19
CA LEU A 352 -4.69 15.72 -14.80
C LEU A 352 -4.68 16.79 -15.90
N PRO A 353 -5.40 16.57 -17.02
CA PRO A 353 -5.59 17.61 -18.03
C PRO A 353 -6.24 18.88 -17.46
N SER A 354 -5.81 20.06 -17.93
CA SER A 354 -6.32 21.36 -17.46
C SER A 354 -7.80 21.63 -17.79
N ASN A 355 -8.36 20.92 -18.79
CA ASN A 355 -9.68 21.21 -19.37
C ASN A 355 -10.81 20.28 -18.86
N ILE A 356 -10.67 19.67 -17.68
CA ILE A 356 -11.71 18.78 -17.09
C ILE A 356 -13.02 19.55 -16.76
N SER A 357 -13.01 20.88 -16.85
CA SER A 357 -14.12 21.81 -16.54
C SER A 357 -15.43 21.60 -17.33
N ARG A 358 -15.49 20.66 -18.27
CA ARG A 358 -16.74 20.16 -18.85
C ARG A 358 -16.67 18.64 -18.86
N GLY A 359 -17.28 18.02 -17.85
CA GLY A 359 -17.31 16.58 -17.63
C GLY A 359 -17.50 15.80 -18.92
N SER A 360 -16.40 15.35 -19.49
CA SER A 360 -16.42 14.47 -20.64
C SER A 360 -16.78 13.10 -20.10
N ARG A 361 -18.08 12.78 -20.16
CA ARG A 361 -18.68 11.48 -19.81
C ARG A 361 -18.86 11.22 -18.29
N GLY A 362 -19.52 12.14 -17.58
CA GLY A 362 -20.17 11.84 -16.30
C GLY A 362 -19.27 11.73 -15.05
N GLN A 363 -17.94 11.75 -15.18
CA GLN A 363 -17.03 11.74 -14.02
C GLN A 363 -16.74 13.16 -13.51
N SER A 364 -16.83 13.37 -12.20
CA SER A 364 -16.50 14.65 -11.58
C SER A 364 -14.97 14.86 -11.53
N GLN A 365 -14.53 16.11 -11.69
CA GLN A 365 -13.13 16.49 -11.56
C GLN A 365 -12.53 16.08 -10.20
N ASP A 366 -13.34 16.18 -9.14
CA ASP A 366 -12.97 15.76 -7.79
C ASP A 366 -12.68 14.26 -7.70
N MET A 367 -13.51 13.42 -8.35
CA MET A 367 -13.28 11.97 -8.36
C MET A 367 -11.96 11.63 -9.06
N CYS A 368 -11.69 12.24 -10.22
CA CYS A 368 -10.46 12.02 -10.96
C CYS A 368 -9.23 12.49 -10.18
N LEU A 369 -9.34 13.61 -9.46
CA LEU A 369 -8.28 14.09 -8.57
C LEU A 369 -7.97 13.09 -7.46
N LYS A 370 -9.00 12.59 -6.79
CA LYS A 370 -8.88 11.60 -5.70
C LYS A 370 -8.36 10.25 -6.19
N LEU A 371 -8.72 9.84 -7.41
CA LEU A 371 -8.22 8.60 -8.03
C LEU A 371 -6.69 8.54 -8.10
N ILE A 372 -6.04 9.67 -8.39
CA ILE A 372 -4.57 9.74 -8.53
C ILE A 372 -3.85 10.39 -7.34
N MET A 373 -4.59 10.78 -6.30
CA MET A 373 -4.02 11.50 -5.16
C MET A 373 -3.08 10.58 -4.36
N PRO A 374 -1.82 11.00 -4.10
CA PRO A 374 -0.93 10.21 -3.26
C PRO A 374 -1.44 10.15 -1.81
N GLU A 375 -1.09 9.06 -1.14
CA GLU A 375 -1.59 8.68 0.18
C GLU A 375 -1.51 9.78 1.25
N VAL A 376 -0.37 10.46 1.38
CA VAL A 376 -0.17 11.46 2.43
C VAL A 376 -1.14 12.63 2.22
N GLN A 377 -1.21 13.13 0.99
CA GLN A 377 -2.11 14.22 0.62
C GLN A 377 -3.57 13.82 0.80
N TYR A 378 -3.94 12.59 0.43
CA TYR A 378 -5.32 12.12 0.59
C TYR A 378 -5.69 11.91 2.06
N THR A 379 -4.78 11.38 2.88
CA THR A 379 -4.97 11.26 4.34
C THR A 379 -5.26 12.63 4.97
N HIS A 380 -4.50 13.67 4.59
CA HIS A 380 -4.70 15.03 5.09
C HIS A 380 -6.04 15.62 4.62
N LEU A 381 -6.41 15.38 3.36
CA LEU A 381 -7.70 15.82 2.81
C LEU A 381 -8.88 15.19 3.56
N LEU A 382 -8.83 13.88 3.81
CA LEU A 382 -9.88 13.18 4.56
C LEU A 382 -9.94 13.67 6.01
N GLN A 383 -8.80 13.83 6.68
CA GLN A 383 -8.76 14.30 8.07
C GLN A 383 -9.36 15.70 8.20
N HIS A 384 -9.08 16.58 7.25
CA HIS A 384 -9.66 17.92 7.18
C HIS A 384 -11.19 17.85 6.98
N SER A 385 -11.66 17.02 6.04
CA SER A 385 -13.08 16.81 5.75
C SER A 385 -13.84 16.27 6.98
N GLU A 386 -13.30 15.24 7.63
CA GLU A 386 -13.90 14.66 8.85
C GLU A 386 -13.90 15.66 10.00
N SER A 387 -12.85 16.47 10.16
CA SER A 387 -12.82 17.53 11.18
C SER A 387 -13.84 18.64 10.95
N LEU A 388 -14.17 18.96 9.69
CA LEU A 388 -15.26 19.89 9.37
C LEU A 388 -16.62 19.25 9.66
N ARG A 389 -16.84 17.99 9.28
CA ARG A 389 -18.06 17.24 9.57
C ARG A 389 -18.29 17.12 11.09
N TYR A 390 -17.24 16.80 11.85
CA TYR A 390 -17.29 16.70 13.30
C TYR A 390 -17.70 18.02 13.95
N ARG A 391 -17.06 19.14 13.58
CA ARG A 391 -17.40 20.48 14.11
C ARG A 391 -18.81 20.93 13.77
N ARG A 392 -19.35 20.55 12.60
CA ARG A 392 -20.75 20.82 12.24
C ARG A 392 -21.73 20.03 13.11
N LYS A 393 -21.41 18.77 13.44
CA LYS A 393 -22.23 17.93 14.32
C LYS A 393 -22.11 18.31 15.81
N HIS A 394 -20.97 18.87 16.21
CA HIS A 394 -20.68 19.28 17.58
C HIS A 394 -20.28 20.76 17.64
N PRO A 395 -21.23 21.71 17.48
CA PRO A 395 -20.94 23.13 17.60
C PRO A 395 -20.43 23.43 19.01
N THR A 396 -19.25 24.00 19.13
CA THR A 396 -18.79 24.55 20.40
C THR A 396 -19.72 25.70 20.79
N ARG A 397 -20.41 25.61 21.94
CA ARG A 397 -21.02 26.79 22.56
C ARG A 397 -19.88 27.78 22.83
N THR A 398 -19.82 28.86 22.08
CA THR A 398 -18.97 30.00 22.42
C THR A 398 -19.40 30.45 23.83
N PRO A 399 -18.48 30.62 24.80
CA PRO A 399 -18.83 31.33 26.02
C PRO A 399 -19.31 32.71 25.60
N MET A 400 -20.56 33.03 25.94
CA MET A 400 -21.13 34.35 25.77
C MET A 400 -20.18 35.34 26.44
N GLN A 401 -19.46 36.14 25.65
CA GLN A 401 -18.70 37.27 26.18
C GLN A 401 -19.71 38.18 26.84
N THR A 402 -19.79 38.12 28.17
CA THR A 402 -20.40 39.17 28.96
C THR A 402 -19.62 40.45 28.68
N LEU A 403 -20.22 41.33 27.87
CA LEU A 403 -19.90 42.75 27.82
C LEU A 403 -19.87 43.28 29.27
N ARG A 404 -18.68 43.58 29.78
CA ARG A 404 -18.53 44.45 30.95
C ARG A 404 -18.19 45.86 30.46
N PRO A 405 -18.85 46.92 30.96
CA PRO A 405 -18.58 48.29 30.53
C PRO A 405 -17.21 48.75 31.03
N ALA A 406 -16.57 49.59 30.22
CA ALA A 406 -15.35 50.29 30.58
C ALA A 406 -15.56 51.18 31.82
N ILE A 407 -14.64 51.10 32.78
CA ILE A 407 -14.43 52.15 33.78
C ILE A 407 -12.95 52.53 33.70
N SER A 408 -12.74 53.79 33.35
CA SER A 408 -11.48 54.50 33.41
C SER A 408 -11.14 54.85 34.86
N THR A 409 -9.86 54.81 35.22
CA THR A 409 -9.23 55.80 36.11
C THR A 409 -7.72 55.73 35.97
N LEU A 410 -7.12 56.91 35.77
CA LEU A 410 -5.68 57.18 35.77
C LEU A 410 -5.10 57.08 37.19
N HIS A 411 -3.84 56.63 37.33
CA HIS A 411 -2.77 57.44 37.90
C HIS A 411 -1.37 56.85 37.67
N GLN A 412 -0.34 57.63 37.99
CA GLN A 412 0.84 57.97 37.18
C GLN A 412 2.17 57.59 37.88
N GLN A 413 3.28 57.64 37.12
CA GLN A 413 4.72 57.61 37.54
C GLN A 413 5.28 56.28 38.11
N GLY A 414 6.43 55.73 37.71
CA GLY A 414 7.47 56.09 36.74
C GLY A 414 8.84 55.51 37.19
N ARG A 415 9.57 54.78 36.34
CA ARG A 415 11.05 54.75 36.32
C ARG A 415 11.60 54.03 35.07
N LYS A 416 12.69 54.60 34.55
CA LYS A 416 13.38 54.30 33.29
C LYS A 416 14.35 53.10 33.38
N ASP A 417 14.75 52.68 32.16
CA ASP A 417 15.99 52.02 31.73
C ASP A 417 16.08 50.49 31.76
N HIS A 418 15.92 49.83 30.61
CA HIS A 418 17.05 49.32 29.83
C HIS A 418 16.65 48.77 28.44
N LYS A 419 17.64 48.77 27.56
CA LYS A 419 17.66 48.60 26.10
C LYS A 419 17.34 47.17 25.59
N GLU A 420 16.94 47.16 24.32
CA GLU A 420 17.24 46.18 23.26
C GLU A 420 16.41 44.88 23.08
N THR A 421 15.63 44.90 21.98
CA THR A 421 15.53 43.87 20.93
C THR A 421 14.80 42.55 21.22
N LEU A 422 13.56 42.39 20.71
CA LEU A 422 13.21 41.34 19.74
C LEU A 422 11.74 41.49 19.26
N GLU A 423 11.55 42.13 18.11
CA GLU A 423 10.44 41.82 17.21
C GLU A 423 10.92 40.73 16.23
N ARG A 424 10.24 39.58 16.18
CA ARG A 424 9.74 38.96 14.94
C ARG A 424 9.14 37.58 15.18
N SER A 425 7.85 37.51 14.89
CA SER A 425 7.25 36.58 13.93
C SER A 425 7.34 35.08 14.24
N ILE A 426 6.26 34.63 14.88
CA ILE A 426 5.74 33.26 14.79
C ILE A 426 5.42 32.95 13.32
N THR A 427 6.23 32.10 12.70
CA THR A 427 5.87 31.35 11.48
C THR A 427 6.77 30.11 11.41
N SER A 428 6.18 28.93 11.64
CA SER A 428 6.86 27.62 11.58
C SER A 428 6.62 26.96 10.21
N PRO A 429 7.66 26.49 9.49
CA PRO A 429 7.50 25.66 8.29
C PRO A 429 7.51 24.15 8.60
N PRO A 430 6.95 23.28 7.73
CA PRO A 430 6.92 21.84 7.93
C PRO A 430 8.25 21.21 7.52
N LEU A 431 8.89 20.47 8.45
CA LEU A 431 10.18 19.82 8.25
C LEU A 431 10.02 18.40 7.67
N GLY A 432 10.25 18.29 6.37
CA GLY A 432 10.87 17.12 5.75
C GLY A 432 12.40 17.27 5.82
N ALA A 433 13.09 16.15 6.02
CA ALA A 433 14.50 16.05 6.42
C ALA A 433 15.54 16.67 5.47
N GLU A 434 16.70 17.01 6.05
CA GLU A 434 18.10 16.99 5.54
C GLU A 434 18.89 18.25 5.98
N ILE A 435 20.21 18.30 6.26
CA ILE A 435 21.39 17.45 6.06
C ILE A 435 22.48 17.87 7.10
N GLY A 436 23.44 16.99 7.38
CA GLY A 436 24.57 17.23 8.28
C GLY A 436 25.68 18.17 7.76
N GLY A 437 26.59 18.51 8.67
CA GLY A 437 27.81 19.27 8.39
C GLY A 437 28.81 19.20 9.54
N THR A 438 29.99 18.70 9.22
CA THR A 438 31.22 18.48 10.00
C THR A 438 31.79 19.69 10.77
N ARG A 439 32.39 19.42 11.93
CA ARG A 439 33.69 19.92 12.47
C ARG A 439 33.84 19.30 13.88
N GLY A 440 34.85 18.50 14.19
CA GLY A 440 36.25 18.89 14.31
C GLY A 440 36.56 19.07 15.80
N THR A 441 36.86 17.99 16.52
CA THR A 441 37.34 18.06 17.91
C THR A 441 38.85 17.91 17.94
N GLN A 442 39.49 19.02 18.30
CA GLN A 442 40.89 19.12 18.66
C GLN A 442 41.22 18.23 19.87
N GLN A 443 42.41 17.63 19.78
CA GLN A 443 43.19 17.14 20.91
C GLN A 443 43.34 18.23 21.97
N VAL A 444 43.12 17.87 23.23
CA VAL A 444 43.83 18.48 24.36
C VAL A 444 44.49 17.36 25.15
N SER A 445 45.81 17.40 25.10
CA SER A 445 46.74 16.63 25.91
C SER A 445 46.66 17.05 27.38
N LYS A 446 46.60 16.07 28.29
CA LYS A 446 47.13 16.20 29.65
C LYS A 446 47.95 14.96 30.00
N LYS A 447 49.28 15.15 29.98
CA LYS A 447 50.27 14.62 30.95
C LYS A 447 49.65 14.52 32.36
N GLN A 448 49.98 13.60 33.26
CA GLN A 448 51.19 12.86 33.66
C GLN A 448 50.64 11.68 34.51
N THR A 449 51.24 10.49 34.62
CA THR A 449 52.37 10.02 35.46
C THR A 449 52.09 8.50 35.49
N THR A 450 52.96 7.54 35.22
CA THR A 450 54.36 7.24 35.58
C THR A 450 54.86 6.16 34.62
#